data_AF-A0A3D5J3W8-F1
#
_entry.id   AF-A0A3D5J3W8-F1
#
_cell.length_a   1.000
_cell.length_b   1.000
_cell.length_c   1.000
_cell.angle_alpha   90.00
_cell.angle_beta   90.00
_cell.angle_gamma   90.00
#
_symmetry.space_group_name_H-M   'P 1'
#
loop_
_entity.id
_entity.type
_entity.pdbx_description
1 polymer ?
#
loop_
_entity_poly.entity_id
_entity_poly.type
_entity_poly.pdbx_seq_one_letter_code
_entity_poly.pdbx_strand_id
1 'polypeptide(L)' 'MHIVDVAIIILYIILTLGVGVWVSKKASAGLDSYFLGGKTIKWYYLGLSNGSGMFDVSGTAWMVGILFLYGV' A
#
# COMPACT_ATOMS: atom_id res chain seq x y z
N MET A 1 -17.82 16.62 -3.08
CA MET A 1 -16.35 16.63 -3.07
C MET A 1 -15.90 18.07 -3.06
N HIS A 2 -15.42 18.52 -1.92
CA HIS A 2 -14.84 19.84 -1.74
C HIS A 2 -13.47 19.92 -2.43
N ILE A 3 -12.99 21.12 -2.74
CA ILE A 3 -11.68 21.32 -3.38
C ILE A 3 -10.55 20.69 -2.55
N VAL A 4 -10.69 20.69 -1.22
CA VAL A 4 -9.74 20.09 -0.28
C VAL A 4 -9.69 18.57 -0.43
N ASP A 5 -10.83 17.90 -0.63
CA ASP A 5 -10.89 16.44 -0.80
C ASP A 5 -10.09 16.02 -2.05
N VAL A 6 -10.30 16.75 -3.15
CA VAL A 6 -9.61 16.51 -4.43
C VAL A 6 -8.11 16.78 -4.27
N ALA A 7 -7.73 17.85 -3.57
CA ALA A 7 -6.32 18.16 -3.31
C ALA A 7 -5.62 17.04 -2.51
N ILE A 8 -6.28 16.46 -1.51
CA ILE A 8 -5.75 15.33 -0.73
C ILE A 8 -5.55 14.10 -1.62
N ILE A 9 -6.52 13.77 -2.47
CA ILE A 9 -6.41 12.62 -3.39
C ILE A 9 -5.24 12.80 -4.36
N ILE A 10 -5.12 13.98 -4.98
CA ILE A 10 -4.02 14.27 -5.91
C ILE A 10 -2.68 14.17 -5.20
N LEU A 11 -2.56 14.76 -4.01
CA LEU A 11 -1.35 14.69 -3.21
C LEU A 11 -0.97 13.24 -2.88
N TYR A 12 -1.93 12.43 -2.45
CA TYR A 12 -1.73 11.02 -2.16
C TYR A 12 -1.22 10.22 -3.37
N ILE A 13 -1.80 10.44 -4.56
CA ILE A 13 -1.38 9.79 -5.80
C ILE A 13 0.06 10.20 -6.16
N ILE A 14 0.38 11.50 -6.12
CA ILE A 14 1.71 12.01 -6.44
C ILE A 14 2.76 11.41 -5.49
N LEU A 15 2.47 11.39 -4.18
CA LEU A 15 3.37 10.82 -3.18
C LEU A 15 3.59 9.32 -3.43
N THR A 16 2.52 8.56 -3.66
CA THR A 16 2.60 7.11 -3.89
C THR A 16 3.41 6.80 -5.15
N LEU A 17 3.17 7.51 -6.26
CA LEU A 17 3.94 7.37 -7.50
C LEU A 17 5.41 7.77 -7.30
N GLY A 18 5.67 8.87 -6.59
CA GLY A 18 7.02 9.33 -6.29
C GLY A 18 7.82 8.29 -5.50
N VAL A 19 7.22 7.70 -4.46
CA VAL A 19 7.82 6.60 -3.69
C VAL A 19 8.05 5.38 -4.58
N GLY A 20 7.07 5.00 -5.41
CA GLY A 20 7.20 3.87 -6.34
C GLY A 20 8.37 4.02 -7.30
N VAL A 21 8.54 5.19 -7.92
CA VAL A 21 9.67 5.48 -8.82
C VAL A 21 11.00 5.46 -8.06
N TRP A 22 11.06 6.04 -6.86
CA TRP A 22 12.27 6.04 -6.05
C TRP A 22 12.70 4.62 -5.65
N VAL A 23 11.76 3.81 -5.18
CA VAL A 23 12.00 2.40 -4.80
C VAL A 23 12.36 1.56 -6.03
N SER A 24 11.72 1.79 -7.18
CA SER A 24 12.02 1.10 -8.43
C SER A 24 13.49 1.27 -8.84
N LYS A 25 14.04 2.49 -8.75
CA LYS A 25 15.47 2.74 -9.02
C LYS A 25 16.40 1.92 -8.12
N LYS A 26 16.03 1.72 -6.86
CA LYS A 26 16.79 0.91 -5.91
C LYS A 26 16.67 -0.58 -6.20
N ALA A 27 15.49 -1.03 -6.63
CA ALA A 27 15.22 -2.42 -7.01
C ALA A 27 15.96 -2.82 -8.31
N SER A 28 16.24 -1.88 -9.21
CA SER A 28 16.99 -2.12 -10.45
C SER A 28 18.45 -2.52 -10.26
N ALA A 29 19.01 -2.45 -9.04
CA ALA A 29 20.40 -2.80 -8.75
C ALA A 29 20.72 -4.30 -8.90
N GLY A 30 19.71 -5.17 -8.91
CA GLY A 30 19.88 -6.61 -9.12
C GLY A 30 18.73 -7.46 -8.56
N LEU A 31 18.73 -8.76 -8.86
CA LEU A 31 17.67 -9.70 -8.45
C LEU A 31 17.49 -9.76 -6.93
N ASP A 32 18.58 -9.71 -6.16
CA ASP A 32 18.51 -9.67 -4.69
C ASP A 32 17.86 -8.38 -4.16
N SER A 33 18.07 -7.25 -4.83
CA SER A 33 17.42 -5.98 -4.46
C SER A 33 15.93 -6.01 -4.83
N TYR A 34 15.60 -6.58 -5.98
CA TYR A 34 14.24 -6.68 -6.50
C TYR A 34 13.36 -7.62 -5.67
N PHE A 35 13.83 -8.83 -5.37
CA PHE A 35 13.03 -9.84 -4.67
C PHE A 35 13.20 -9.82 -3.14
N LEU A 36 14.39 -9.48 -2.63
CA LEU A 36 14.70 -9.57 -1.19
C LEU A 36 14.91 -8.21 -0.53
N GLY A 37 14.81 -7.09 -1.26
CA GLY A 37 15.12 -5.76 -0.74
C GLY A 37 16.55 -5.65 -0.18
N GLY A 38 17.47 -6.45 -0.71
CA GLY A 38 18.84 -6.56 -0.22
C GLY A 38 18.96 -7.19 1.18
N LYS A 39 17.95 -7.91 1.67
CA LYS A 39 17.92 -8.53 3.02
C LYS A 39 18.12 -7.53 4.17
N THR A 40 17.81 -6.25 3.94
CA THR A 40 17.96 -5.16 4.92
C THR A 40 16.64 -4.72 5.57
N ILE A 41 15.50 -5.27 5.11
CA ILE A 41 14.18 -4.91 5.62
C ILE A 41 13.98 -5.54 7.00
N LYS A 42 13.66 -4.70 8.00
CA LYS A 42 13.40 -5.15 9.37
C LYS A 42 12.11 -5.97 9.44
N TRP A 43 12.07 -6.98 10.30
CA TRP A 43 10.98 -7.96 10.41
C TRP A 43 9.59 -7.34 10.58
N TYR A 44 9.46 -6.24 11.32
CA TYR A 44 8.17 -5.59 11.55
C TYR A 44 7.62 -4.91 10.29
N TYR A 45 8.48 -4.44 9.37
CA TYR A 45 8.04 -3.97 8.06
C TYR A 45 7.59 -5.13 7.17
N LEU A 46 8.20 -6.32 7.30
CA LEU A 46 7.75 -7.52 6.60
C LEU A 46 6.36 -7.96 7.09
N GLY A 47 6.14 -7.95 8.40
CA GLY A 47 4.84 -8.22 9.01
C GLY A 47 3.78 -7.22 8.57
N LEU A 48 4.09 -5.92 8.59
CA LEU A 48 3.22 -4.86 8.10
C LEU A 48 2.87 -5.06 6.61
N SER A 49 3.87 -5.34 5.77
CA SER A 49 3.67 -5.57 4.34
C SER A 49 2.75 -6.76 4.08
N ASN A 50 2.99 -7.89 4.74
CA ASN A 50 2.17 -9.08 4.59
C ASN A 50 0.73 -8.83 5.05
N GLY A 51 0.54 -8.17 6.19
CA GLY A 51 -0.78 -7.77 6.67
C GLY A 51 -1.48 -6.85 5.68
N SER A 52 -0.82 -5.79 5.24
CA SER A 52 -1.39 -4.80 4.30
C SER A 52 -1.80 -5.40 2.96
N GLY A 53 -1.09 -6.42 2.46
CA GLY A 53 -1.42 -7.09 1.20
C GLY A 53 -2.74 -7.85 1.23
N MET A 54 -3.26 -8.16 2.43
CA MET A 54 -4.58 -8.80 2.60
C MET A 54 -5.73 -7.78 2.66
N PHE A 55 -5.44 -6.50 2.82
CA PHE A 55 -6.44 -5.43 2.87
C PHE A 55 -6.48 -4.69 1.53
N ASP A 56 -7.52 -4.95 0.75
CA ASP A 56 -7.81 -4.25 -0.48
C ASP A 56 -9.17 -3.56 -0.43
N VAL A 57 -9.47 -2.80 -1.48
CA VAL A 57 -10.74 -2.07 -1.60
C VAL A 57 -11.92 -3.05 -1.62
N SER A 58 -11.76 -4.20 -2.28
CA SER A 58 -12.82 -5.21 -2.43
C SER A 58 -13.13 -5.90 -1.10
N GLY A 59 -12.10 -6.35 -0.39
CA GLY A 59 -12.23 -6.97 0.94
C GLY A 59 -12.83 -6.00 1.96
N THR A 60 -12.43 -4.73 1.91
CA THR A 60 -13.02 -3.69 2.77
C THR A 60 -14.50 -3.48 2.46
N ALA A 61 -14.88 -3.34 1.18
CA ALA A 61 -16.27 -3.19 0.77
C ALA A 61 -17.13 -4.40 1.19
N TRP A 62 -16.57 -5.61 1.07
CA TRP A 62 -17.22 -6.84 1.51
C TRP A 62 -17.44 -6.87 3.03
N MET A 63 -16.42 -6.54 3.82
CA MET A 63 -16.55 -6.45 5.29
C MET A 63 -17.61 -5.44 5.72
N VAL A 64 -17.65 -4.27 5.08
CA VAL A 64 -18.70 -3.26 5.33
C VAL A 64 -20.08 -3.81 5.00
N GLY A 65 -20.22 -4.55 3.90
CA GLY A 65 -21.48 -5.20 3.53
C GLY A 65 -21.95 -6.23 4.56
N ILE A 66 -21.04 -7.07 5.07
CA ILE A 66 -21.33 -8.03 6.15
C ILE A 66 -21.76 -7.31 7.43
N LEU A 67 -21.02 -6.27 7.83
CA LEU A 67 -21.33 -5.49 9.03
C LEU A 67 -22.71 -4.85 8.94
N PHE A 68 -23.08 -4.32 7.76
CA PHE A 68 -24.41 -3.77 7.54
C PHE A 68 -25.52 -4.84 7.60
N LEU A 69 -25.29 -6.02 7.00
CA LEU A 69 -26.30 -7.07 6.89
C LEU A 69 -26.52 -7.84 8.21
N TYR A 70 -25.44 -8.12 8.94
CA TYR A 70 -25.45 -8.99 10.11
C TYR A 70 -25.22 -8.26 11.44
N GLY A 71 -24.80 -6.99 11.41
CA GLY A 71 -24.63 -6.15 12.60
C GLY A 71 -23.47 -6.56 13.51
N VAL A 72 -22.50 -7.32 12.98
CA VAL A 72 -21.26 -7.69 13.66
C VAL A 72 -20.19 -6.65 13.41
#